data_AF-A0A183U6P0-F1
#
_entry.id   AF-A0A183U6P0-F1
#
_cell.length_a   1.000
_cell.length_b   1.000
_cell.length_c   1.000
_cell.angle_alpha   90.00
_cell.angle_beta   90.00
_cell.angle_gamma   90.00
#
_symmetry.space_group_name_H-M   'P 1'
#
loop_
_entity.id
_entity.type
_entity.pdbx_description
1 polymer ?
#
loop_
_entity_poly.entity_id
_entity_poly.type
_entity_poly.pdbx_seq_one_letter_code
_entity_poly.pdbx_strand_id
1 'polypeptide(L)'
;MQLALCAMPVRIMHLLGVKTLIVSNAAGAVNDLFERGDLMVIKDQISLPAMCGFSPLVGPHDERFGARFVSMHAAYDFLLRFVISFLYSFLKR
;
A
#
# COMPACT_ATOMS: atom_id res chain seq x y z
N MET A 1 -1.26 13.40 14.41
CA MET A 1 -2.07 13.00 13.23
C MET A 1 -2.59 11.59 13.46
N GLN A 2 -3.89 11.36 13.38
CA GLN A 2 -4.49 10.07 13.75
C GLN A 2 -4.62 9.16 12.51
N LEU A 3 -3.57 8.35 12.24
CA LEU A 3 -3.48 7.48 11.06
C LEU A 3 -4.66 6.49 10.93
N ALA A 4 -5.27 6.10 12.04
CA ALA A 4 -6.46 5.27 12.05
C ALA A 4 -7.65 5.93 11.32
N LEU A 5 -7.80 7.26 11.40
CA LEU A 5 -8.85 7.98 10.67
C LEU A 5 -8.57 8.00 9.16
N CYS A 6 -7.30 8.19 8.76
CA CYS A 6 -6.90 8.15 7.36
C CYS A 6 -7.11 6.76 6.73
N ALA A 7 -6.92 5.68 7.49
CA ALA A 7 -7.09 4.31 7.02
C ALA A 7 -8.54 3.79 7.13
N MET A 8 -9.45 4.57 7.74
CA MET A 8 -10.85 4.16 7.96
C MET A 8 -11.60 3.76 6.68
N PRO A 9 -11.43 4.44 5.53
CA PRO A 9 -12.06 4.03 4.28
C PRO A 9 -11.71 2.60 3.86
N VAL A 10 -10.51 2.12 4.16
CA VAL A 10 -10.10 0.74 3.84
C VAL A 10 -10.94 -0.28 4.63
N ARG A 11 -11.26 0.02 5.89
CA ARG A 11 -12.15 -0.82 6.71
C ARG A 11 -13.57 -0.82 6.16
N ILE A 12 -14.07 0.32 5.69
CA ILE A 12 -15.38 0.39 5.03
C ILE A 12 -15.38 -0.47 3.76
N MET A 13 -14.38 -0.32 2.89
CA MET A 13 -14.27 -1.10 1.66
C MET A 13 -14.26 -2.61 1.94
N HIS A 14 -13.55 -3.04 2.99
CA HIS A 14 -13.54 -4.42 3.43
C HIS A 14 -14.95 -4.92 3.81
N LEU A 15 -15.70 -4.15 4.60
CA LEU A 15 -17.08 -4.49 4.99
C LEU A 15 -18.05 -4.50 3.79
N LEU A 16 -17.78 -3.71 2.75
CA LEU A 16 -18.50 -3.74 1.47
C LEU A 16 -18.12 -4.95 0.59
N GLY A 17 -17.18 -5.79 1.03
CA GLY A 17 -16.78 -7.00 0.32
C GLY A 17 -15.63 -6.83 -0.67
N VAL A 18 -14.97 -5.67 -0.72
CA VAL A 18 -13.81 -5.43 -1.59
C VAL A 18 -12.68 -6.38 -1.23
N LYS A 19 -12.10 -7.03 -2.25
CA LYS A 19 -10.99 -8.00 -2.09
C LYS A 19 -9.63 -7.46 -2.54
N THR A 20 -9.63 -6.42 -3.37
CA THR A 20 -8.41 -5.85 -3.95
C THR A 20 -8.42 -4.35 -3.76
N LEU A 21 -7.36 -3.82 -3.14
CA LEU A 21 -7.14 -2.40 -2.96
C LEU A 21 -6.03 -1.95 -3.92
N ILE A 22 -6.37 -1.05 -4.85
CA ILE A 22 -5.38 -0.35 -5.68
C ILE A 22 -5.11 0.99 -5.02
N VAL A 23 -3.84 1.29 -4.78
CA VAL A 23 -3.39 2.57 -4.21
C VAL A 23 -2.53 3.31 -5.21
N SER A 24 -2.74 4.63 -5.31
CA SER A 24 -1.93 5.53 -6.13
C SER A 24 -1.51 6.73 -5.29
N ASN A 25 -0.27 7.16 -5.42
CA ASN A 25 0.18 8.43 -4.87
C ASN A 25 1.08 9.15 -5.88
N ALA A 26 1.29 10.45 -5.65
CA ALA A 26 2.42 11.16 -6.22
C ALA A 26 3.57 11.12 -5.20
N ALA A 27 4.76 10.74 -5.66
CA ALA A 27 5.97 10.66 -4.84
C ALA A 27 7.14 11.37 -5.53
N GLY A 28 8.06 11.90 -4.73
CA GLY A 28 9.37 12.33 -5.21
C GLY A 28 10.28 11.11 -5.36
N ALA A 29 10.95 11.00 -6.51
CA ALA A 29 11.94 9.96 -6.73
C ALA A 29 13.27 10.34 -6.05
N VAL A 30 13.85 9.37 -5.33
CA VAL A 30 15.23 9.43 -4.83
C VAL A 30 16.19 8.67 -5.77
N ASN A 31 15.64 7.82 -6.64
CA ASN A 31 16.42 7.12 -7.65
C ASN A 31 16.70 8.06 -8.82
N ASP A 32 17.97 8.29 -9.12
CA ASP A 32 18.43 9.20 -10.18
C ASP A 32 18.05 8.74 -11.60
N LEU A 33 17.63 7.48 -11.76
CA LEU A 33 17.16 6.95 -13.06
C LEU A 33 15.70 7.32 -13.37
N PHE A 34 14.98 7.94 -12.44
CA PHE A 34 13.56 8.23 -12.62
C PHE A 34 13.36 9.65 -13.12
N GLU A 35 12.48 9.79 -14.11
CA GLU A 35 12.10 11.08 -14.67
C GLU A 35 10.70 11.50 -14.21
N ARG A 36 10.36 12.78 -14.40
CA ARG A 36 9.02 13.28 -14.10
C ARG A 36 8.00 12.57 -15.01
N GLY A 37 6.98 11.99 -14.39
CA GLY A 37 5.93 11.25 -15.11
C GLY A 37 6.18 9.75 -15.20
N ASP A 38 7.32 9.25 -14.73
CA ASP A 38 7.54 7.81 -14.64
C ASP A 38 6.58 7.15 -13.64
N LEU A 39 6.04 5.99 -14.03
CA LEU A 39 5.25 5.15 -13.15
C LEU A 39 6.18 4.23 -12.33
N MET A 40 6.14 4.36 -11.00
CA MET A 40 6.81 3.45 -10.08
C MET A 40 5.82 2.45 -9.48
N VAL A 41 6.02 1.16 -9.76
CA VAL A 41 5.29 0.07 -9.10
C VAL A 41 5.87 -0.17 -7.71
N ILE A 42 5.05 -0.08 -6.66
CA ILE A 42 5.49 -0.30 -5.28
C ILE A 42 5.70 -1.79 -5.06
N LYS A 43 6.96 -2.20 -4.87
CA LYS A 43 7.34 -3.58 -4.51
C LYS A 43 7.29 -3.80 -3.00
N ASP A 44 7.74 -2.81 -2.24
CA ASP A 44 7.84 -2.85 -0.79
C ASP A 44 7.87 -1.42 -0.24
N GLN A 45 7.72 -1.25 1.07
CA GLN A 45 7.71 0.06 1.72
C GLN A 45 8.48 0.09 3.05
N ILE A 46 9.03 1.26 3.38
CA ILE A 46 9.55 1.56 4.71
C ILE A 46 8.56 2.51 5.40
N SER A 47 7.92 2.04 6.47
CA SER A 47 6.94 2.84 7.21
C SER A 47 7.56 3.47 8.46
N LEU A 48 8.24 4.61 8.27
CA LEU A 48 8.88 5.34 9.38
C LEU A 48 7.91 5.70 10.53
N PRO A 49 6.68 6.18 10.28
CA PRO A 49 5.74 6.48 11.37
C PRO A 49 5.40 5.24 12.19
N ALA A 50 5.16 4.09 11.53
CA ALA A 50 4.81 2.85 12.21
C ALA A 50 5.97 2.32 13.07
N MET A 51 7.22 2.46 12.60
CA MET A 51 8.41 2.11 13.38
C MET A 51 8.56 2.97 14.64
N CYS A 52 8.08 4.22 14.60
CA CYS A 52 8.02 5.12 15.76
C CYS A 52 6.73 4.97 16.60
N GLY A 53 5.96 3.90 16.40
CA GLY A 53 4.73 3.62 17.17
C GLY A 53 3.47 4.30 16.63
N PHE A 54 3.53 4.99 15.49
CA PHE A 54 2.37 5.57 14.82
C PHE A 54 1.89 4.66 13.69
N SER A 55 1.16 3.60 14.03
CA SER A 55 0.52 2.70 13.07
C SER A 55 -1.01 2.84 13.11
N PRO A 56 -1.73 2.68 11.98
CA PRO A 56 -3.19 2.65 11.98
C PRO A 56 -3.80 1.46 12.75
N LEU A 57 -2.97 0.48 13.12
CA LEU A 57 -3.37 -0.70 13.90
C LEU A 57 -3.18 -0.52 15.42
N VAL A 58 -2.67 0.64 15.87
CA VAL A 58 -2.54 0.95 17.29
C VAL A 58 -3.92 1.11 17.93
N GLY A 59 -4.10 0.50 19.10
CA GLY A 59 -5.35 0.54 19.87
C GLY A 59 -6.01 -0.83 20.02
N PRO A 60 -7.29 -0.87 20.45
CA PRO A 60 -8.06 -2.10 20.61
C PRO A 60 -8.15 -2.91 19.31
N HIS A 61 -8.12 -4.23 19.44
CA HIS A 61 -8.25 -5.16 18.32
C HIS A 61 -9.70 -5.58 18.12
N ASP A 62 -10.12 -5.71 16.88
CA ASP A 62 -11.43 -6.23 16.51
C ASP A 62 -11.24 -7.40 15.55
N GLU A 63 -11.64 -8.59 16.00
CA GLU A 63 -11.40 -9.86 15.31
C GLU A 63 -12.07 -9.93 13.93
N ARG A 64 -13.07 -9.08 13.66
CA ARG A 64 -13.73 -8.99 12.36
C ARG A 64 -12.77 -8.58 11.23
N PHE A 65 -11.65 -7.94 11.54
CA PHE A 65 -10.69 -7.44 10.56
C PHE A 65 -9.43 -8.30 10.42
N GLY A 66 -9.38 -9.46 11.08
CA GLY A 66 -8.29 -10.44 10.95
C GLY A 66 -7.44 -10.57 12.22
N ALA A 67 -6.16 -10.90 12.03
CA ALA A 67 -5.24 -11.19 13.12
C ALA A 67 -4.70 -9.91 13.80
N ARG A 68 -4.39 -10.01 15.10
CA ARG A 68 -3.80 -8.90 15.89
C ARG A 68 -2.46 -8.45 15.35
N PHE A 69 -1.61 -9.40 15.00
CA PHE A 69 -0.27 -9.17 14.48
C PHE A 69 -0.25 -9.61 13.02
N VAL A 70 -0.27 -8.62 12.12
CA VAL A 70 -0.30 -8.85 10.68
C VAL A 70 1.11 -8.80 10.13
N SER A 71 1.50 -9.82 9.36
CA SER A 71 2.75 -9.79 8.62
C SER A 71 2.65 -8.83 7.44
N MET A 72 3.65 -7.97 7.27
CA MET A 72 3.79 -7.10 6.08
C MET A 72 4.61 -7.75 4.96
N HIS A 73 5.10 -8.98 5.17
CA HIS A 73 5.77 -9.72 4.12
C HIS A 73 4.83 -9.93 2.93
N ALA A 74 5.30 -9.60 1.72
CA ALA A 74 4.52 -9.68 0.50
C ALA A 74 3.18 -8.89 0.55
N ALA A 75 3.15 -7.77 1.27
CA ALA A 75 1.97 -6.89 1.32
C ALA A 75 1.53 -6.37 -0.07
N TYR A 76 2.46 -6.27 -1.02
CA TYR A 76 2.18 -5.95 -2.41
C TYR A 76 2.19 -7.21 -3.29
N ASP A 77 1.00 -7.60 -3.72
CA ASP A 77 0.76 -8.82 -4.51
C ASP A 77 1.67 -8.90 -5.74
N PHE A 78 2.29 -10.08 -5.93
CA PHE A 78 3.25 -10.29 -7.02
C PHE A 78 2.59 -10.26 -8.41
N LEU A 79 1.41 -10.87 -8.54
CA LEU A 79 0.72 -10.97 -9.83
C LEU A 79 0.26 -9.58 -10.30
N LEU A 80 -0.31 -8.78 -9.40
CA LEU A 80 -0.71 -7.40 -9.72
C LEU A 80 0.49 -6.55 -10.16
N ARG A 81 1.62 -6.67 -9.45
CA ARG A 81 2.85 -5.98 -9.84
C ARG A 81 3.36 -6.43 -11.20
N PHE A 82 3.38 -7.73 -11.46
CA PHE A 82 3.82 -8.29 -12.73
C PHE A 82 2.95 -7.79 -13.90
N VAL A 83 1.62 -7.84 -13.76
CA VAL A 83 0.69 -7.38 -14.79
C VAL A 83 0.90 -5.89 -15.09
N ILE A 84 1.03 -5.05 -14.07
CA ILE A 84 1.24 -3.60 -14.27
C ILE A 84 2.60 -3.33 -14.93
N SER A 85 3.67 -3.98 -14.46
CA SER A 85 5.00 -3.83 -15.07
C SER A 85 5.03 -4.30 -16.53
N PHE A 86 4.34 -5.41 -16.83
CA PHE A 86 4.19 -5.92 -18.18
C PHE A 86 3.43 -4.93 -19.06
N LEU A 87 2.26 -4.43 -18.63
CA LEU A 87 1.48 -3.44 -19.38
C LEU A 87 2.25 -2.14 -19.61
N TYR A 88 2.97 -1.66 -18.59
CA TYR A 88 3.80 -0.45 -18.70
C TYR A 88 4.92 -0.59 -19.74
N SER A 89 5.48 -1.79 -19.90
CA SER A 89 6.47 -2.07 -20.95
C SER A 89 5.93 -1.88 -22.38
N PHE A 90 4.62 -1.95 -22.58
CA PHE A 90 4.00 -1.63 -23.88
C PHE A 90 3.77 -0.13 -24.05
N LEU A 91 3.47 0.59 -22.96
CA LEU A 91 3.19 2.02 -22.99
C LEU A 91 4.45 2.89 -23.16
N LYS A 92 5.62 2.39 -22.75
CA LYS A 92 6.91 3.08 -22.95
C LYS A 92 7.58 2.81 -24.30
N ARG A 93 6.97 1.99 -25.17
CA ARG A 93 7.39 1.81 -26.58
C ARG A 93 6.64 2.80 -27.47
#